data_AF-A0A3P3VNS3-F1
#
_entry.id   AF-A0A3P3VNS3-F1
#
_cell.length_a   1.000
_cell.length_b   1.000
_cell.length_c   1.000
_cell.angle_alpha   90.00
_cell.angle_beta   90.00
_cell.angle_gamma   90.00
#
_symmetry.space_group_name_H-M   'P 1'
#
loop_
_entity.id
_entity.type
_entity.pdbx_description
1 polymer ?
#
loop_
_entity_poly.entity_id
_entity_poly.type
_entity_poly.pdbx_seq_one_letter_code
_entity_poly.pdbx_strand_id
1 'polypeptide(L)'
;MKPSSPPTKPSQRDATLDVVGRYHRHWVEGNLEGVLSLYHPRITYADYLNHLEMDASELRDYVAFSLPHHNRVSLTHTDRIRADGDTAFIQYIYSLTNARGEQESYRSSEAIRVEDGLIIRIDEYASPLRSGDGNPPQRIGLTDLCLQRLIRDLESYFHTQKPYLKAELDLARVAADTGYTRNQVSFALNQVLGSSFYDYVNKARINHLLEILDREPGCKVLDSALSAGFSSTSTLYKCFKQHTGLTPGAYLKQRKS
;
A
#
# COMPACT_ATOMS: atom_id res chain seq x y z
N MET A 1 62.53 -0.63 -11.37
CA MET A 1 61.09 -0.93 -11.23
C MET A 1 60.76 -0.98 -9.75
N LYS A 2 59.98 -0.03 -9.22
CA LYS A 2 59.44 -0.15 -7.85
C LYS A 2 58.29 -1.17 -7.88
N PRO A 3 58.19 -2.08 -6.91
CA PRO A 3 57.08 -3.02 -6.86
C PRO A 3 55.77 -2.28 -6.61
N SER A 4 54.75 -2.62 -7.39
CA SER A 4 53.37 -2.14 -7.21
C SER A 4 52.85 -2.59 -5.86
N SER A 5 52.44 -1.63 -5.01
CA SER A 5 51.75 -1.91 -3.76
C SER A 5 50.44 -2.67 -4.02
N PRO A 6 50.06 -3.65 -3.19
CA PRO A 6 48.78 -4.35 -3.31
C PRO A 6 47.60 -3.39 -3.09
N PRO A 7 46.43 -3.64 -3.68
CA PRO A 7 45.27 -2.76 -3.52
C PRO A 7 44.85 -2.68 -2.05
N THR A 8 44.75 -1.46 -1.52
CA THR A 8 44.31 -1.15 -0.16
C THR A 8 42.88 -1.65 0.03
N LYS A 9 42.59 -2.39 1.11
CA LYS A 9 41.22 -2.76 1.46
C LYS A 9 40.35 -1.49 1.59
N PRO A 10 39.11 -1.48 1.07
CA PRO A 10 38.22 -0.34 1.23
C PRO A 10 38.09 0.03 2.71
N SER A 11 38.04 1.31 3.03
CA SER A 11 37.69 1.73 4.39
C SER A 11 36.25 1.26 4.69
N GLN A 12 35.92 1.04 5.96
CA GLN A 12 34.55 0.67 6.36
C GLN A 12 33.52 1.65 5.79
N ARG A 13 33.84 2.95 5.84
CA ARG A 13 33.07 4.02 5.22
C ARG A 13 32.83 3.80 3.72
N ASP A 14 33.86 3.42 2.96
CA ASP A 14 33.72 3.22 1.51
C ASP A 14 32.89 1.96 1.19
N ALA A 15 33.01 0.91 2.01
CA ALA A 15 32.17 -0.28 1.89
C ALA A 15 30.69 0.03 2.20
N THR A 16 30.41 0.81 3.24
CA THR A 16 29.06 1.29 3.57
C THR A 16 28.49 2.11 2.41
N LEU A 17 29.26 3.03 1.83
CA LEU A 17 28.83 3.84 0.68
C LEU A 17 28.53 2.98 -0.55
N ASP A 18 29.29 1.91 -0.81
CA ASP A 18 29.02 1.00 -1.92
C ASP A 18 27.68 0.27 -1.74
N VAL A 19 27.47 -0.33 -0.57
CA VAL A 19 26.23 -1.07 -0.25
C VAL A 19 25.01 -0.15 -0.37
N VAL A 20 25.08 1.02 0.27
CA VAL A 20 23.96 1.98 0.28
C VAL A 20 23.75 2.62 -1.09
N GLY A 21 24.83 2.82 -1.86
CA GLY A 21 24.74 3.28 -3.24
C GLY A 21 24.05 2.27 -4.16
N ARG A 22 24.30 0.96 -3.98
CA ARG A 22 23.58 -0.11 -4.70
C ARG A 22 22.13 -0.20 -4.28
N TYR A 23 21.86 -0.17 -2.97
CA TYR A 23 20.51 -0.15 -2.39
C TYR A 23 19.69 0.98 -3.01
N HIS A 24 20.24 2.19 -3.00
CA HIS A 24 19.56 3.35 -3.53
C HIS A 24 19.28 3.22 -5.03
N ARG A 25 20.22 2.67 -5.81
CA ARG A 25 20.02 2.46 -7.25
C ARG A 25 18.85 1.51 -7.51
N HIS A 26 18.76 0.41 -6.75
CA HIS A 26 17.65 -0.53 -6.86
C HIS A 26 16.30 0.11 -6.48
N TRP A 27 16.28 1.02 -5.51
CA TRP A 27 15.10 1.83 -5.21
C TRP A 27 14.65 2.69 -6.39
N VAL A 28 15.57 3.45 -6.99
CA VAL A 28 15.25 4.30 -8.16
C VAL A 28 14.77 3.47 -9.36
N GLU A 29 15.35 2.28 -9.55
CA GLU A 29 15.00 1.36 -10.64
C GLU A 29 13.69 0.59 -10.37
N GLY A 30 13.11 0.67 -9.17
CA GLY A 30 11.96 -0.15 -8.79
C GLY A 30 12.30 -1.64 -8.66
N ASN A 31 13.57 -2.00 -8.44
CA ASN A 31 14.06 -3.37 -8.39
C ASN A 31 13.92 -3.99 -6.99
N LEU A 32 12.76 -4.58 -6.72
CA LEU A 32 12.45 -5.23 -5.44
C LEU A 32 13.50 -6.26 -5.02
N GLU A 33 13.82 -7.22 -5.88
CA GLU A 33 14.76 -8.29 -5.53
C GLU A 33 16.16 -7.73 -5.29
N GLY A 34 16.56 -6.70 -6.03
CA GLY A 34 17.80 -5.97 -5.79
C GLY A 34 17.84 -5.32 -4.40
N VAL A 35 16.77 -4.63 -3.99
CA VAL A 35 16.67 -4.04 -2.65
C VAL A 35 16.75 -5.11 -1.56
N LEU A 36 15.92 -6.16 -1.67
CA LEU A 36 15.84 -7.22 -0.66
C LEU A 36 17.15 -8.02 -0.55
N SER A 37 17.90 -8.17 -1.64
CA SER A 37 19.18 -8.89 -1.63
C SER A 37 20.26 -8.21 -0.78
N LEU A 38 20.07 -6.93 -0.44
CA LEU A 38 21.00 -6.15 0.38
C LEU A 38 20.60 -6.13 1.85
N TYR A 39 19.48 -6.74 2.24
CA TYR A 39 19.03 -6.78 3.63
C TYR A 39 19.69 -7.90 4.40
N HIS A 40 20.13 -7.59 5.61
CA HIS A 40 20.58 -8.57 6.57
C HIS A 40 19.37 -9.41 7.03
N PRO A 41 19.49 -10.73 7.28
CA PRO A 41 18.39 -11.55 7.80
C PRO A 41 17.77 -11.10 9.14
N ARG A 42 18.42 -10.15 9.83
CA ARG A 42 18.01 -9.55 11.11
C ARG A 42 17.70 -8.07 10.98
N ILE A 43 17.44 -7.59 9.76
CA ILE A 43 17.18 -6.18 9.51
C ILE A 43 16.00 -5.69 10.36
N THR A 44 16.13 -4.48 10.89
CA THR A 44 15.02 -3.71 11.45
C THR A 44 14.82 -2.43 10.64
N TYR A 45 13.58 -2.13 10.29
CA TYR A 45 13.21 -0.90 9.58
C TYR A 45 12.28 -0.07 10.43
N ALA A 46 12.65 1.16 10.74
CA ALA A 46 11.83 2.11 11.46
C ALA A 46 11.39 3.24 10.53
N ASP A 47 10.08 3.34 10.33
CA ASP A 47 9.43 4.44 9.63
C ASP A 47 8.81 5.37 10.66
N TYR A 48 9.53 6.44 11.01
CA TYR A 48 9.11 7.34 12.08
C TYR A 48 7.92 8.21 11.70
N LEU A 49 7.67 8.41 10.42
CA LEU A 49 6.51 9.16 9.97
C LEU A 49 5.22 8.33 10.13
N ASN A 50 5.29 7.02 9.86
CA ASN A 50 4.17 6.09 10.03
C ASN A 50 4.11 5.43 11.42
N HIS A 51 5.07 5.70 12.32
CA HIS A 51 5.19 5.04 13.63
C HIS A 51 5.30 3.51 13.53
N LEU A 52 5.97 3.00 12.49
CA LEU A 52 6.15 1.57 12.24
C LEU A 52 7.58 1.15 12.56
N GLU A 53 7.72 -0.04 13.16
CA GLU A 53 8.98 -0.76 13.26
C GLU A 53 8.71 -2.19 12.76
N MET A 54 9.49 -2.63 11.78
CA MET A 54 9.28 -3.87 11.05
C MET A 54 10.54 -4.72 11.05
N ASP A 55 10.37 -6.03 11.05
CA ASP A 55 11.45 -6.99 10.86
C ASP A 55 11.50 -7.56 9.42
N ALA A 56 12.48 -8.42 9.17
CA ALA A 56 12.71 -9.02 7.85
C ALA A 56 11.48 -9.74 7.26
N SER A 57 10.57 -10.27 8.09
CA SER A 57 9.40 -11.02 7.64
C SER A 57 8.30 -10.13 7.05
N GLU A 58 8.24 -8.86 7.45
CA GLU A 58 7.23 -7.89 7.04
C GLU A 58 7.71 -6.99 5.89
N LEU A 59 9.03 -6.85 5.76
CA LEU A 59 9.66 -5.90 4.85
C LEU A 59 9.41 -6.15 3.36
N ARG A 60 9.23 -7.41 2.95
CA ARG A 60 9.06 -7.72 1.53
C ARG A 60 7.84 -7.01 0.94
N ASP A 61 6.69 -7.16 1.60
CA ASP A 61 5.44 -6.57 1.12
C ASP A 61 5.46 -5.05 1.26
N TYR A 62 6.05 -4.54 2.36
CA TYR A 62 6.23 -3.11 2.58
C TYR A 62 7.09 -2.45 1.48
N VAL A 63 8.27 -3.00 1.18
CA VAL A 63 9.16 -2.47 0.13
C VAL A 63 8.51 -2.61 -1.24
N ALA A 64 7.89 -3.76 -1.54
CA ALA A 64 7.18 -3.96 -2.81
C ALA A 64 6.08 -2.91 -3.03
N PHE A 65 5.42 -2.49 -1.95
CA PHE A 65 4.39 -1.46 -1.99
C PHE A 65 4.99 -0.06 -2.19
N SER A 66 6.08 0.26 -1.48
CA SER A 66 6.69 1.60 -1.45
C SER A 66 7.58 1.91 -2.65
N LEU A 67 8.05 0.91 -3.40
CA LEU A 67 8.91 1.11 -4.56
C LEU A 67 8.25 2.03 -5.61
N PRO A 68 9.02 2.91 -6.28
CA PRO A 68 8.51 3.74 -7.35
C PRO A 68 8.02 2.87 -8.52
N HIS A 69 6.72 2.87 -8.80
CA HIS A 69 6.14 2.24 -9.98
C HIS A 69 5.48 3.31 -10.86
N HIS A 70 6.02 3.55 -12.06
CA HIS A 70 5.47 4.35 -13.18
C HIS A 70 4.96 5.79 -12.91
N ASN A 71 5.48 6.78 -13.64
CA ASN A 71 4.96 8.13 -14.01
C ASN A 71 4.25 9.04 -12.96
N ARG A 72 4.06 8.62 -11.71
CA ARG A 72 3.33 9.37 -10.66
C ARG A 72 4.13 9.58 -9.39
N VAL A 73 5.33 9.01 -9.36
CA VAL A 73 6.27 9.07 -8.26
C VAL A 73 7.58 9.59 -8.82
N SER A 74 8.11 10.66 -8.24
CA SER A 74 9.48 11.09 -8.51
C SER A 74 10.28 11.14 -7.22
N LEU A 75 11.51 10.65 -7.30
CA LEU A 75 12.48 10.72 -6.22
C LEU A 75 13.64 11.59 -6.70
N THR A 76 13.90 12.69 -6.00
CA THR A 76 14.97 13.63 -6.34
C THR A 76 15.87 13.82 -5.13
N HIS A 77 17.16 13.52 -5.26
CA HIS A 77 18.09 13.78 -4.19
C HIS A 77 18.27 15.27 -3.95
N THR A 78 18.33 15.62 -2.67
CA THR A 78 18.72 16.97 -2.25
C THR A 78 20.19 17.05 -1.87
N ASP A 79 20.86 15.91 -1.70
CA ASP A 79 22.28 15.84 -1.35
C ASP A 79 22.91 14.50 -1.79
N ARG A 80 24.25 14.44 -1.78
CA ARG A 80 25.00 13.19 -1.97
C ARG A 80 24.83 12.27 -0.77
N ILE A 81 24.92 10.96 -1.00
CA ILE A 81 25.02 9.96 0.07
C ILE A 81 26.32 10.21 0.86
N ARG A 82 26.19 10.31 2.18
CA ARG A 82 27.33 10.46 3.11
C ARG A 82 27.41 9.23 3.99
N ALA A 83 28.59 8.89 4.48
CA ALA A 83 28.74 7.82 5.46
C ALA A 83 29.81 8.16 6.49
N ASP A 84 29.59 7.68 7.70
CA ASP A 84 30.52 7.68 8.81
C ASP A 84 30.57 6.27 9.39
N GLY A 85 31.74 5.61 9.29
CA GLY A 85 31.90 4.21 9.66
C GLY A 85 30.91 3.27 8.94
N ASP A 86 30.08 2.61 9.72
CA ASP A 86 29.08 1.62 9.28
C ASP A 86 27.72 2.24 8.89
N THR A 87 27.55 3.54 9.04
CA THR A 87 26.26 4.21 8.90
C THR A 87 26.31 5.23 7.75
N ALA A 88 25.39 5.09 6.79
CA ALA A 88 25.17 6.06 5.74
C ALA A 88 23.94 6.92 6.01
N PHE A 89 23.94 8.10 5.42
CA PHE A 89 22.84 9.04 5.46
C PHE A 89 22.45 9.43 4.05
N ILE A 90 21.15 9.34 3.74
CA ILE A 90 20.58 9.77 2.47
C ILE A 90 19.48 10.79 2.70
N GLN A 91 19.37 11.74 1.78
CA GLN A 91 18.31 12.74 1.77
C GLN A 91 17.72 12.86 0.37
N TYR A 92 16.40 12.80 0.29
CA TYR A 92 15.67 12.92 -0.96
C TYR A 92 14.32 13.60 -0.74
N ILE A 93 13.81 14.14 -1.84
CA ILE A 93 12.44 14.59 -1.98
C ILE A 93 11.70 13.53 -2.76
N TYR A 94 10.61 13.06 -2.19
CA TYR A 94 9.67 12.16 -2.82
C TYR A 94 8.41 12.94 -3.16
N SER A 95 8.02 12.95 -4.44
CA SER A 95 6.81 13.61 -4.91
C SER A 95 5.82 12.63 -5.49
N LEU A 96 4.56 12.82 -5.14
CA LEU A 96 3.40 12.05 -5.59
C LEU A 96 2.49 12.94 -6.42
N THR A 97 2.13 12.51 -7.62
CA THR A 97 1.08 13.17 -8.41
C THR A 97 -0.22 12.37 -8.32
N ASN A 98 -1.30 13.03 -7.92
CA ASN A 98 -2.62 12.41 -7.81
C ASN A 98 -3.34 12.29 -9.16
N ALA A 99 -4.51 11.64 -9.19
CA ALA A 99 -5.28 11.47 -10.43
C ALA A 99 -5.87 12.78 -11.00
N ARG A 100 -5.89 13.84 -10.20
CA ARG A 100 -6.28 15.19 -10.59
C ARG A 100 -5.09 16.05 -11.02
N GLY A 101 -3.87 15.51 -10.98
CA GLY A 101 -2.63 16.23 -11.32
C GLY A 101 -2.03 17.06 -10.18
N GLU A 102 -2.59 17.01 -8.97
CA GLU A 102 -2.03 17.73 -7.81
C GLU A 102 -0.81 16.97 -7.28
N GLN A 103 0.25 17.71 -6.94
CA GLN A 103 1.51 17.15 -6.48
C GLN A 103 1.71 17.40 -4.98
N GLU A 104 1.92 16.33 -4.23
CA GLU A 104 2.35 16.36 -2.83
C GLU A 104 3.82 15.96 -2.75
N SER A 105 4.60 16.61 -1.90
CA SER A 105 6.04 16.34 -1.78
C SER A 105 6.46 16.19 -0.34
N TYR A 106 7.41 15.30 -0.10
CA TYR A 106 7.93 14.97 1.21
C TYR A 106 9.45 15.01 1.15
N ARG A 107 10.08 15.60 2.16
CA ARG A 107 11.51 15.46 2.38
C ARG A 107 11.72 14.27 3.31
N SER A 108 12.47 13.29 2.86
CA SER A 108 12.90 12.14 3.67
C SER A 108 14.40 12.22 3.97
N SER A 109 14.78 11.68 5.12
CA SER A 109 16.15 11.46 5.57
C SER A 109 16.24 10.08 6.18
N GLU A 110 17.12 9.23 5.66
CA GLU A 110 17.35 7.90 6.22
C GLU A 110 18.75 7.81 6.83
N ALA A 111 18.85 7.13 7.97
CA ALA A 111 20.11 6.60 8.49
C ALA A 111 20.12 5.08 8.28
N ILE A 112 21.13 4.59 7.56
CA ILE A 112 21.22 3.20 7.10
C ILE A 112 22.50 2.58 7.66
N ARG A 113 22.37 1.60 8.55
CA ARG A 113 23.52 0.87 9.11
C ARG A 113 23.79 -0.40 8.31
N VAL A 114 25.08 -0.65 8.05
CA VAL A 114 25.58 -1.80 7.31
C VAL A 114 26.44 -2.68 8.22
N GLU A 115 26.13 -3.97 8.26
CA GLU A 115 26.87 -5.01 8.97
C GLU A 115 27.15 -6.16 7.99
N ASP A 116 28.39 -6.64 7.92
CA ASP A 116 28.82 -7.74 7.04
C ASP A 116 28.43 -7.55 5.55
N GLY A 117 28.44 -6.30 5.08
CA GLY A 117 28.10 -5.95 3.70
C GLY A 117 26.60 -5.95 3.39
N LEU A 118 25.75 -6.08 4.41
CA LEU A 118 24.29 -6.06 4.33
C LEU A 118 23.71 -4.96 5.22
N ILE A 119 22.54 -4.45 4.87
CA ILE A 119 21.82 -3.44 5.66
C ILE A 119 21.15 -4.12 6.85
N ILE A 120 21.55 -3.74 8.07
CA ILE A 120 21.02 -4.27 9.33
C ILE A 120 19.97 -3.35 9.95
N ARG A 121 19.99 -2.05 9.64
CA ARG A 121 19.01 -1.10 10.17
C ARG A 121 18.77 0.05 9.21
N ILE A 122 17.50 0.44 9.08
CA ILE A 122 17.08 1.67 8.41
C ILE A 122 16.21 2.46 9.39
N ASP A 123 16.57 3.71 9.62
CA ASP A 123 15.79 4.69 10.37
C ASP A 123 15.37 5.81 9.40
N GLU A 124 14.10 5.82 8.98
CA GLU A 124 13.55 6.79 8.03
C GLU A 124 12.75 7.90 8.73
N TYR A 125 13.11 9.14 8.44
CA TYR A 125 12.44 10.34 8.90
C TYR A 125 11.92 11.15 7.72
N ALA A 126 10.60 11.22 7.56
CA ALA A 126 9.97 12.00 6.51
C ALA A 126 9.14 13.17 7.06
N SER A 127 9.06 14.26 6.29
CA SER A 127 8.25 15.44 6.60
C SER A 127 7.67 16.06 5.33
N PRO A 128 6.42 16.55 5.36
CA PRO A 128 5.79 17.16 4.18
C PRO A 128 6.46 18.50 3.84
N LEU A 129 6.74 18.70 2.54
CA LEU A 129 7.15 19.99 1.98
C LEU A 129 5.88 20.79 1.65
N ARG A 130 5.65 21.88 2.37
CA ARG A 130 4.51 22.76 2.11
C ARG A 130 4.66 23.43 0.74
N SER A 131 3.73 23.17 -0.17
CA SER A 131 3.34 24.15 -1.19
C SER A 131 2.51 25.24 -0.47
N GLY A 132 2.59 26.50 -0.89
CA GLY A 132 1.97 27.63 -0.20
C GLY A 132 0.50 27.44 0.23
N ASP A 133 0.12 28.23 1.24
CA ASP A 133 -1.14 28.25 2.01
C ASP A 133 -1.26 27.32 3.23
N GLY A 134 -0.72 27.81 4.35
CA GLY A 134 -1.49 28.10 5.57
C GLY A 134 -2.00 26.97 6.46
N ASN A 135 -2.31 25.78 5.94
CA ASN A 135 -2.87 24.69 6.74
C ASN A 135 -1.81 23.60 7.00
N PRO A 136 -1.61 23.17 8.26
CA PRO A 136 -0.74 22.05 8.55
C PRO A 136 -1.35 20.78 7.93
N PRO A 137 -0.60 20.02 7.11
CA PRO A 137 -1.06 18.70 6.69
C PRO A 137 -1.30 17.85 7.94
N GLN A 138 -2.47 17.21 8.01
CA GLN A 138 -2.74 16.19 9.03
C GLN A 138 -1.67 15.11 8.88
N ARG A 139 -1.03 14.73 9.99
CA ARG A 139 0.05 13.73 10.04
C ARG A 139 -0.48 12.40 9.53
N ILE A 140 -0.10 12.05 8.31
CA ILE A 140 -0.39 10.77 7.68
C ILE A 140 0.92 10.38 6.99
N GLY A 141 1.48 9.23 7.34
CA GLY A 141 2.78 8.82 6.82
C GLY A 141 2.73 8.29 5.40
N LEU A 142 3.89 8.02 4.78
CA LEU A 142 3.99 7.75 3.34
C LEU A 142 3.33 6.42 2.94
N THR A 143 3.39 5.43 3.84
CA THR A 143 2.69 4.15 3.71
C THR A 143 1.20 4.37 3.93
N ASP A 144 0.83 5.12 4.97
CA ASP A 144 -0.55 5.51 5.21
C ASP A 144 -1.13 6.38 4.09
N LEU A 145 -0.37 7.20 3.40
CA LEU A 145 -0.83 8.04 2.29
C LEU A 145 -1.06 7.21 1.05
N CYS A 146 -0.11 6.35 0.68
CA CYS A 146 -0.28 5.44 -0.45
C CYS A 146 -1.39 4.42 -0.19
N LEU A 147 -1.52 3.94 1.06
CA LEU A 147 -2.53 2.99 1.49
C LEU A 147 -3.90 3.65 1.60
N GLN A 148 -4.02 4.82 2.23
CA GLN A 148 -5.25 5.61 2.24
C GLN A 148 -5.64 6.07 0.84
N ARG A 149 -4.67 6.36 -0.03
CA ARG A 149 -4.93 6.68 -1.44
C ARG A 149 -5.46 5.46 -2.17
N LEU A 150 -4.83 4.30 -2.02
CA LEU A 150 -5.32 3.05 -2.58
C LEU A 150 -6.74 2.76 -2.08
N ILE A 151 -7.00 2.91 -0.79
CA ILE A 151 -8.34 2.71 -0.21
C ILE A 151 -9.34 3.71 -0.78
N ARG A 152 -8.98 4.99 -0.89
CA ARG A 152 -9.84 6.02 -1.48
C ARG A 152 -10.14 5.73 -2.94
N ASP A 153 -9.14 5.27 -3.68
CA ASP A 153 -9.29 4.89 -5.08
C ASP A 153 -10.17 3.64 -5.22
N LEU A 154 -10.03 2.65 -4.33
CA LEU A 154 -10.92 1.49 -4.25
C LEU A 154 -12.34 1.89 -3.89
N GLU A 155 -12.54 2.70 -2.86
CA GLU A 155 -13.86 3.20 -2.46
C GLU A 155 -14.51 3.99 -3.59
N SER A 156 -13.77 4.87 -4.26
CA SER A 156 -14.25 5.63 -5.42
C SER A 156 -14.62 4.71 -6.58
N TYR A 157 -13.77 3.73 -6.91
CA TYR A 157 -14.04 2.73 -7.94
C TYR A 157 -15.30 1.91 -7.62
N PHE A 158 -15.43 1.44 -6.38
CA PHE A 158 -16.59 0.67 -5.93
C PHE A 158 -17.87 1.51 -5.92
N HIS A 159 -17.79 2.78 -5.52
CA HIS A 159 -18.92 3.68 -5.49
C HIS A 159 -19.40 4.09 -6.89
N THR A 160 -18.46 4.46 -7.78
CA THR A 160 -18.77 5.02 -9.10
C THR A 160 -19.06 3.96 -10.14
N GLN A 161 -18.25 2.90 -10.23
CA GLN A 161 -18.37 1.87 -11.25
C GLN A 161 -19.24 0.69 -10.82
N LYS A 162 -19.49 0.54 -9.51
CA LYS A 162 -20.27 -0.56 -8.92
C LYS A 162 -19.87 -1.94 -9.47
N PRO A 163 -18.57 -2.27 -9.46
CA PRO A 163 -18.05 -3.51 -10.03
C PRO A 163 -18.62 -4.75 -9.34
N TYR A 164 -19.05 -4.62 -8.07
CA TYR A 164 -19.64 -5.68 -7.25
C TYR A 164 -20.94 -6.26 -7.85
N LEU A 165 -21.61 -5.54 -8.75
CA LEU A 165 -22.78 -6.03 -9.48
C LEU A 165 -22.44 -7.15 -10.48
N LYS A 166 -21.16 -7.27 -10.87
CA LYS A 166 -20.68 -8.35 -11.73
C LYS A 166 -20.42 -9.59 -10.89
N ALA A 167 -21.01 -10.71 -11.26
CA ALA A 167 -20.89 -11.96 -10.50
C ALA A 167 -19.47 -12.54 -10.57
N GLU A 168 -18.81 -12.34 -11.70
CA GLU A 168 -17.46 -12.78 -12.04
C GLU A 168 -16.35 -11.86 -11.54
N LEU A 169 -16.68 -10.83 -10.75
CA LEU A 169 -15.68 -9.91 -10.20
C LEU A 169 -14.65 -10.66 -9.34
N ASP A 170 -13.38 -10.49 -9.68
CA ASP A 170 -12.26 -11.01 -8.92
C ASP A 170 -11.21 -9.93 -8.63
N LEU A 171 -10.25 -10.27 -7.77
CA LEU A 171 -9.18 -9.36 -7.36
C LEU A 171 -8.30 -8.94 -8.55
N ALA A 172 -8.13 -9.80 -9.55
CA ALA A 172 -7.31 -9.51 -10.72
C ALA A 172 -7.94 -8.42 -11.59
N ARG A 173 -9.26 -8.45 -11.77
CA ARG A 173 -10.03 -7.42 -12.47
C ARG A 173 -9.95 -6.09 -11.74
N VAL A 174 -10.14 -6.07 -10.41
CA VAL A 174 -10.03 -4.84 -9.62
C VAL A 174 -8.64 -4.23 -9.76
N ALA A 175 -7.58 -5.05 -9.61
CA ALA A 175 -6.20 -4.62 -9.79
C ALA A 175 -5.97 -3.96 -11.16
N ALA A 176 -6.43 -4.61 -12.24
CA ALA A 176 -6.32 -4.09 -13.61
C ALA A 176 -7.09 -2.77 -13.80
N ASP A 177 -8.32 -2.68 -13.29
CA ASP A 177 -9.18 -1.51 -13.47
C ASP A 177 -8.70 -0.30 -12.65
N THR A 178 -8.03 -0.53 -11.51
CA THR A 178 -7.50 0.53 -10.64
C THR A 178 -6.04 0.87 -10.92
N GLY A 179 -5.33 0.06 -11.71
CA GLY A 179 -3.89 0.23 -11.98
C GLY A 179 -2.98 -0.17 -10.81
N TYR A 180 -3.49 -0.97 -9.86
CA TYR A 180 -2.75 -1.49 -8.72
C TYR A 180 -2.41 -2.97 -8.94
N THR A 181 -1.44 -3.51 -8.21
CA THR A 181 -1.17 -4.95 -8.24
C THR A 181 -2.16 -5.71 -7.34
N ARG A 182 -2.36 -7.01 -7.61
CA ARG A 182 -3.21 -7.86 -6.75
C ARG A 182 -2.75 -7.85 -5.29
N ASN A 183 -1.43 -7.83 -5.07
CA ASN A 183 -0.86 -7.82 -3.72
C ASN A 183 -1.17 -6.50 -3.02
N GLN A 184 -1.05 -5.36 -3.70
CA GLN A 184 -1.38 -4.04 -3.13
C GLN A 184 -2.86 -3.97 -2.71
N VAL A 185 -3.78 -4.41 -3.58
CA VAL A 185 -5.21 -4.43 -3.27
C VAL A 185 -5.52 -5.38 -2.13
N SER A 186 -4.95 -6.60 -2.14
CA SER A 186 -5.15 -7.56 -1.04
C SER A 186 -4.59 -7.05 0.29
N PHE A 187 -3.40 -6.45 0.26
CA PHE A 187 -2.76 -5.88 1.44
C PHE A 187 -3.63 -4.77 2.02
N ALA A 188 -4.13 -3.85 1.20
CA ALA A 188 -4.98 -2.76 1.66
C ALA A 188 -6.30 -3.23 2.28
N LEU A 189 -6.98 -4.19 1.64
CA LEU A 189 -8.23 -4.75 2.16
C LEU A 189 -8.02 -5.50 3.48
N ASN A 190 -6.95 -6.30 3.57
CA ASN A 190 -6.66 -7.07 4.77
C ASN A 190 -6.15 -6.20 5.93
N GLN A 191 -5.20 -5.31 5.68
CA GLN A 191 -4.54 -4.55 6.75
C GLN A 191 -5.38 -3.39 7.26
N VAL A 192 -6.09 -2.68 6.38
CA VAL A 192 -6.81 -1.47 6.81
C VAL A 192 -8.28 -1.73 7.04
N LEU A 193 -8.90 -2.56 6.20
CA LEU A 193 -10.33 -2.85 6.33
C LEU A 193 -10.60 -4.13 7.12
N GLY A 194 -9.57 -4.87 7.53
CA GLY A 194 -9.70 -6.14 8.26
C GLY A 194 -10.56 -7.15 7.50
N SER A 195 -10.62 -7.05 6.17
CA SER A 195 -11.61 -7.74 5.35
C SER A 195 -10.94 -8.45 4.19
N SER A 196 -11.31 -9.72 3.96
CA SER A 196 -10.92 -10.37 2.70
C SER A 196 -11.58 -9.67 1.52
N PHE A 197 -11.01 -9.83 0.32
CA PHE A 197 -11.62 -9.31 -0.91
C PHE A 197 -13.09 -9.73 -1.06
N TYR A 198 -13.39 -11.00 -0.80
CA TYR A 198 -14.75 -11.52 -0.91
C TYR A 198 -15.68 -10.94 0.14
N ASP A 199 -15.20 -10.68 1.37
CA ASP A 199 -16.01 -10.03 2.39
C ASP A 199 -16.34 -8.59 2.01
N TYR A 200 -15.36 -7.85 1.48
CA TYR A 200 -15.54 -6.48 1.01
C TYR A 200 -16.58 -6.42 -0.13
N VAL A 201 -16.45 -7.27 -1.15
CA VAL A 201 -17.40 -7.35 -2.26
C VAL A 201 -18.79 -7.74 -1.76
N ASN A 202 -18.90 -8.79 -0.96
CA ASN A 202 -20.20 -9.28 -0.48
C ASN A 202 -20.92 -8.25 0.42
N LYS A 203 -20.18 -7.47 1.22
CA LYS A 203 -20.73 -6.36 1.99
C LYS A 203 -21.34 -5.30 1.07
N ALA A 204 -20.64 -4.92 0.00
CA ALA A 204 -21.18 -3.98 -1.00
C ALA A 204 -22.44 -4.53 -1.69
N ARG A 205 -22.45 -5.83 -2.05
CA ARG A 205 -23.64 -6.48 -2.64
C ARG A 205 -24.84 -6.51 -1.69
N ILE A 206 -24.63 -6.80 -0.40
CA ILE A 206 -25.71 -6.75 0.60
C ILE A 206 -26.24 -5.34 0.77
N ASN A 207 -25.37 -4.34 0.89
CA ASN A 207 -25.80 -2.94 1.01
C ASN A 207 -26.66 -2.53 -0.18
N HIS A 208 -26.23 -2.86 -1.40
CA HIS A 208 -27.01 -2.56 -2.60
C HIS A 208 -28.35 -3.31 -2.65
N LEU A 209 -28.37 -4.58 -2.23
CA LEU A 209 -29.61 -5.34 -2.12
C LEU A 209 -30.57 -4.67 -1.14
N LEU A 210 -30.10 -4.26 0.04
CA LEU A 210 -30.92 -3.57 1.04
C LEU A 210 -31.51 -2.26 0.48
N GLU A 211 -30.71 -1.46 -0.25
CA GLU A 211 -31.20 -0.25 -0.93
C GLU A 211 -32.35 -0.55 -1.91
N ILE A 212 -32.24 -1.62 -2.70
CA ILE A 212 -33.32 -2.06 -3.61
C ILE A 212 -34.56 -2.47 -2.82
N LEU A 213 -34.38 -3.30 -1.79
CA LEU A 213 -35.49 -3.75 -0.95
C LEU A 213 -36.21 -2.55 -0.31
N ASP A 214 -35.46 -1.52 0.12
CA ASP A 214 -36.00 -0.33 0.75
C ASP A 214 -36.76 0.57 -0.23
N ARG A 215 -36.25 0.75 -1.44
CA ARG A 215 -36.88 1.58 -2.48
C ARG A 215 -38.10 0.92 -3.12
N GLU A 216 -38.12 -0.40 -3.26
CA GLU A 216 -39.13 -1.14 -4.01
C GLU A 216 -39.84 -2.18 -3.15
N PRO A 217 -40.84 -1.77 -2.33
CA PRO A 217 -41.62 -2.70 -1.52
C PRO A 217 -42.30 -3.76 -2.40
N GLY A 218 -41.93 -5.03 -2.22
CA GLY A 218 -42.52 -6.16 -2.94
C GLY A 218 -41.64 -6.76 -4.04
N CYS A 219 -40.44 -6.23 -4.27
CA CYS A 219 -39.47 -6.87 -5.16
C CYS A 219 -39.07 -8.28 -4.66
N LYS A 220 -38.79 -9.18 -5.60
CA LYS A 220 -38.37 -10.55 -5.29
C LYS A 220 -36.90 -10.53 -4.87
N VAL A 221 -36.64 -10.85 -3.61
CA VAL A 221 -35.29 -10.87 -3.01
C VAL A 221 -34.26 -11.60 -3.89
N LEU A 222 -34.62 -12.75 -4.45
CA LEU A 222 -33.70 -13.55 -5.26
C LEU A 222 -33.34 -12.83 -6.57
N ASP A 223 -34.31 -12.20 -7.22
CA ASP A 223 -34.09 -11.45 -8.46
C ASP A 223 -33.22 -10.20 -8.18
N SER A 224 -33.49 -9.50 -7.08
CA SER A 224 -32.68 -8.36 -6.62
C SER A 224 -31.27 -8.78 -6.17
N ALA A 225 -31.11 -9.98 -5.62
CA ALA A 225 -29.80 -10.50 -5.23
C ALA A 225 -28.96 -10.87 -6.46
N LEU A 226 -29.59 -11.45 -7.49
CA LEU A 226 -28.94 -11.70 -8.79
C LEU A 226 -28.47 -10.38 -9.42
N SER A 227 -29.32 -9.35 -9.43
CA SER A 227 -28.91 -8.03 -9.95
C SER A 227 -27.85 -7.34 -9.09
N ALA A 228 -27.77 -7.67 -7.80
CA ALA A 228 -26.69 -7.26 -6.91
C ALA A 228 -25.39 -8.07 -7.09
N GLY A 229 -25.34 -9.03 -8.02
CA GLY A 229 -24.13 -9.79 -8.35
C GLY A 229 -23.92 -11.08 -7.54
N PHE A 230 -24.90 -11.55 -6.77
CA PHE A 230 -24.81 -12.87 -6.13
C PHE A 230 -25.02 -13.99 -7.16
N SER A 231 -24.07 -14.91 -7.24
CA SER A 231 -24.18 -16.11 -8.09
C SER A 231 -24.75 -17.33 -7.36
N SER A 232 -24.91 -17.26 -6.05
CA SER A 232 -25.38 -18.38 -5.22
C SER A 232 -26.30 -17.92 -4.09
N THR A 233 -27.40 -18.65 -3.92
CA THR A 233 -28.34 -18.49 -2.81
C THR A 233 -27.70 -18.81 -1.46
N SER A 234 -26.79 -19.79 -1.39
CA SER A 234 -26.11 -20.11 -0.13
C SER A 234 -25.22 -18.97 0.34
N THR A 235 -24.47 -18.34 -0.58
CA THR A 235 -23.65 -17.16 -0.31
C THR A 235 -24.52 -15.98 0.10
N LEU A 236 -25.62 -15.72 -0.61
CA LEU A 236 -26.59 -14.68 -0.25
C LEU A 236 -27.07 -14.84 1.19
N TYR A 237 -27.61 -16.02 1.55
CA TYR A 237 -28.20 -16.23 2.88
C TYR A 237 -27.16 -16.11 3.99
N LYS A 238 -25.93 -16.62 3.76
CA LYS A 238 -24.82 -16.49 4.70
C LYS A 238 -24.45 -15.01 4.91
N CYS A 239 -24.16 -14.29 3.84
CA CYS A 239 -23.74 -12.89 3.91
C CYS A 239 -24.85 -11.99 4.45
N PHE A 240 -26.09 -12.21 4.04
CA PHE A 240 -27.25 -11.43 4.52
C PHE A 240 -27.43 -11.60 6.02
N LYS A 241 -27.35 -12.84 6.53
CA LYS A 241 -27.46 -13.10 7.97
C LYS A 241 -26.26 -12.55 8.75
N GLN A 242 -25.05 -12.67 8.23
CA GLN A 242 -23.86 -12.08 8.85
C GLN A 242 -23.96 -10.56 8.95
N HIS A 243 -24.54 -9.91 7.94
CA HIS A 243 -24.61 -8.45 7.88
C HIS A 243 -25.79 -7.86 8.66
N THR A 244 -26.97 -8.50 8.59
CA THR A 244 -28.22 -7.97 9.15
C THR A 244 -28.66 -8.67 10.44
N GLY A 245 -28.04 -9.79 10.81
CA GLY A 245 -28.49 -10.68 11.87
C GLY A 245 -29.72 -11.53 11.51
N LEU A 246 -30.37 -11.27 10.38
CA LEU A 246 -31.63 -11.87 9.98
C LEU A 246 -31.51 -12.65 8.67
N THR A 247 -32.43 -13.58 8.44
CA THR A 247 -32.58 -14.13 7.09
C THR A 247 -33.34 -13.13 6.21
N PRO A 248 -33.19 -13.16 4.87
CA PRO A 248 -33.92 -12.22 4.00
C PRO A 248 -35.44 -12.27 4.21
N GLY A 249 -36.01 -13.47 4.43
CA GLY A 249 -37.42 -13.64 4.72
C GLY A 249 -37.85 -13.03 6.06
N ALA A 250 -37.04 -13.18 7.12
CA ALA A 250 -37.31 -12.55 8.41
C ALA A 250 -37.22 -11.03 8.34
N TYR A 251 -36.23 -10.50 7.61
CA TYR A 251 -36.07 -9.07 7.37
C TYR A 251 -37.29 -8.46 6.66
N LEU A 252 -37.78 -9.11 5.60
CA LEU A 252 -39.01 -8.67 4.92
C LEU A 252 -40.26 -8.74 5.80
N LYS A 253 -40.36 -9.75 6.67
CA LYS A 253 -41.49 -9.88 7.60
C LYS A 253 -41.49 -8.74 8.62
N GLN A 254 -40.32 -8.39 9.16
CA GLN A 254 -40.17 -7.28 10.09
C GLN A 254 -40.53 -5.93 9.47
N ARG A 255 -40.24 -5.72 8.17
CA ARG A 255 -40.63 -4.50 7.43
C ARG A 255 -42.12 -4.38 7.14
N LYS A 256 -42.88 -5.47 7.20
CA LYS A 256 -44.33 -5.49 6.99
C LYS A 256 -45.14 -5.30 8.29
N SER A 257 -44.48 -5.24 9.44
CA SER A 257 -45.06 -4.90 10.74
C SER A 257 -44.81 -3.43 11.06
#